data_AF-A0A7W1FFL5-F1
#
_entry.id   AF-A0A7W1FFL5-F1
#
_cell.length_a   1.000
_cell.length_b   1.000
_cell.length_c   1.000
_cell.angle_alpha   90.00
_cell.angle_beta   90.00
_cell.angle_gamma   90.00
#
_symmetry.space_group_name_H-M   'P 1'
#
loop_
_entity.id
_entity.type
_entity.pdbx_description
1 polymer ?
#
loop_
_entity_poly.entity_id
_entity_poly.type
_entity_poly.pdbx_seq_one_letter_code
_entity_poly.pdbx_strand_id
1 'polypeptide(L)'
;SAAAMPYFQGQAAFARGAGRQYNKPWNWYFGASFGSAIRTFTIEDPYILDLDGLKINSRNATIGPSLAHIRRALLFAYLQGASFFHPEQGYNLFDTNGQLNQMGWSYDEMLRLATKHPNRGVINTPVAILLDKAHGWDKYTYNGMRLWDKKPLERPDQMINQFFNVAYFPFPKNEGDAANDLNVPFPNGYFGDIFDVLVTSPTQMDSLQAYPAVFCLGDTRLDAKWAERLRKYVNDGGTLVINAEQVVAGFDESFLGVRLQNKQKESNGVVCERDNEKIVGTPFPYQEATATSARVIARASNGDPIAFVNKVGQGQVILTTPSYLMGYDEVSMPYMAHLLLELTSGLQPVEVRGDCQYFVNLRPDGYVITLSNNEGLVKMSYSPAAMDMSKTAEITLRIKDKPVVTEDWIGEDARPWSFPNEWLPEYTQPKQLSWQQEGNYYKTTVKLLPGEIRAYFIKTTNLKVQ
;
A
#
# COMPACT_ATOMS: atom_id res chain seq x y z
N SER A 1 13.76 4.12 -14.23
CA SER A 1 12.62 4.20 -15.16
C SER A 1 11.34 4.19 -14.33
N ALA A 2 10.55 5.27 -14.35
CA ALA A 2 9.52 5.49 -13.33
C ALA A 2 8.30 4.57 -13.43
N ALA A 3 7.88 4.12 -14.62
CA ALA A 3 6.75 3.20 -14.74
C ALA A 3 7.10 1.76 -14.36
N ALA A 4 8.40 1.43 -14.33
CA ALA A 4 8.91 0.16 -13.80
C ALA A 4 9.44 0.32 -12.37
N MET A 5 9.21 1.47 -11.71
CA MET A 5 9.52 1.57 -10.29
C MET A 5 8.52 0.69 -9.52
N PRO A 6 9.01 -0.15 -8.61
CA PRO A 6 8.16 -1.05 -7.86
C PRO A 6 7.16 -0.27 -7.02
N TYR A 7 6.05 -0.95 -6.75
CA TYR A 7 5.25 -0.69 -5.57
C TYR A 7 4.50 0.67 -5.59
N PHE A 8 3.54 0.79 -6.52
CA PHE A 8 2.67 1.96 -6.66
C PHE A 8 1.91 2.28 -5.36
N GLN A 9 1.53 1.25 -4.62
CA GLN A 9 0.84 1.37 -3.33
C GLN A 9 1.66 2.17 -2.32
N GLY A 10 2.98 1.95 -2.28
CA GLY A 10 3.87 2.70 -1.39
C GLY A 10 4.18 4.09 -1.86
N GLN A 11 4.44 4.24 -3.15
CA GLN A 11 4.61 5.57 -3.72
C GLN A 11 3.40 6.45 -3.36
N ALA A 12 2.18 5.91 -3.46
CA ALA A 12 0.97 6.56 -2.99
C ALA A 12 0.96 6.77 -1.46
N ALA A 13 1.30 5.77 -0.65
CA ALA A 13 1.34 5.91 0.82
C ALA A 13 2.28 7.02 1.30
N PHE A 14 3.46 7.17 0.67
CA PHE A 14 4.41 8.24 0.95
C PHE A 14 3.92 9.61 0.46
N ALA A 15 3.51 9.71 -0.81
CA ALA A 15 3.09 10.98 -1.39
C ALA A 15 1.79 11.50 -0.75
N ARG A 16 0.80 10.62 -0.55
CA ARG A 16 -0.47 10.95 0.12
C ARG A 16 -0.26 11.25 1.60
N GLY A 17 0.55 10.45 2.31
CA GLY A 17 0.87 10.69 3.71
C GLY A 17 1.51 12.05 3.93
N ALA A 18 2.51 12.41 3.10
CA ALA A 18 3.09 13.75 3.09
C ALA A 18 2.07 14.84 2.73
N GLY A 19 1.24 14.61 1.70
CA GLY A 19 0.17 15.53 1.31
C GLY A 19 -0.81 15.83 2.45
N ARG A 20 -1.21 14.80 3.21
CA ARG A 20 -2.07 14.93 4.39
C ARG A 20 -1.35 15.63 5.54
N GLN A 21 -0.13 15.19 5.85
CA GLN A 21 0.66 15.74 6.96
C GLN A 21 0.90 17.25 6.83
N TYR A 22 1.15 17.72 5.61
CA TYR A 22 1.48 19.12 5.34
C TYR A 22 0.34 19.91 4.69
N ASN A 23 -0.83 19.29 4.52
CA ASN A 23 -1.99 19.86 3.82
C ASN A 23 -1.59 20.43 2.43
N LYS A 24 -0.97 19.60 1.60
CA LYS A 24 -0.52 19.94 0.25
C LYS A 24 -1.12 19.00 -0.79
N PRO A 25 -1.48 19.54 -1.97
CA PRO A 25 -1.77 18.70 -3.12
C PRO A 25 -0.50 17.96 -3.54
N TRP A 26 -0.68 16.81 -4.18
CA TRP A 26 0.40 16.01 -4.74
C TRP A 26 0.03 15.56 -6.15
N ASN A 27 1.03 15.35 -7.00
CA ASN A 27 0.84 14.90 -8.38
C ASN A 27 1.29 13.45 -8.54
N TRP A 28 0.65 12.75 -9.48
CA TRP A 28 1.14 11.46 -9.95
C TRP A 28 2.00 11.67 -11.19
N TYR A 29 3.30 11.39 -11.07
CA TYR A 29 4.22 11.36 -12.21
C TYR A 29 4.14 10.00 -12.88
N PHE A 30 3.88 9.98 -14.20
CA PHE A 30 3.90 8.74 -14.98
C PHE A 30 5.01 8.80 -16.03
N GLY A 31 6.02 7.94 -15.86
CA GLY A 31 7.11 7.79 -16.82
C GLY A 31 6.64 7.12 -18.10
N ALA A 32 7.08 7.58 -19.27
CA ALA A 32 6.74 6.95 -20.54
C ALA A 32 7.51 5.64 -20.77
N SER A 33 8.64 5.49 -20.07
CA SER A 33 9.49 4.31 -20.12
C SER A 33 9.02 3.22 -19.16
N PHE A 34 8.89 1.99 -19.67
CA PHE A 34 8.82 0.78 -18.86
C PHE A 34 10.09 -0.04 -19.09
N GLY A 35 10.98 -0.05 -18.09
CA GLY A 35 12.37 -0.45 -18.31
C GLY A 35 13.07 0.56 -19.24
N SER A 36 13.76 0.07 -20.28
CA SER A 36 14.38 0.93 -21.30
C SER A 36 13.52 1.16 -22.55
N ALA A 37 12.32 0.56 -22.60
CA ALA A 37 11.39 0.70 -23.72
C ALA A 37 10.31 1.75 -23.45
N ILE A 38 9.95 2.52 -24.46
CA ILE A 38 8.92 3.55 -24.42
C ILE A 38 7.86 3.20 -25.46
N ARG A 39 6.60 3.19 -25.03
CA ARG A 39 5.49 3.06 -25.97
C ARG A 39 5.23 4.39 -26.65
N THR A 40 5.16 4.39 -27.97
CA THR A 40 4.82 5.58 -28.74
C THR A 40 4.13 5.22 -30.05
N PHE A 41 3.24 6.09 -30.50
CA PHE A 41 2.52 5.97 -31.78
C PHE A 41 2.95 7.03 -32.78
N THR A 42 3.86 7.93 -32.38
CA THR A 42 4.55 8.86 -33.27
C THR A 42 5.84 8.20 -33.73
N ILE A 43 5.95 7.91 -35.03
CA ILE A 43 7.19 7.45 -35.64
C ILE A 43 8.03 8.67 -35.96
N GLU A 44 8.76 9.18 -34.97
CA GLU A 44 9.99 9.91 -35.24
C GLU A 44 11.17 8.94 -35.05
N ASP A 45 12.31 9.24 -35.69
CA ASP A 45 13.48 8.38 -35.84
C ASP A 45 13.73 7.42 -34.66
N PRO A 46 14.11 6.15 -34.92
CA PRO A 46 14.27 5.16 -33.87
C PRO A 46 15.20 5.73 -32.79
N TYR A 47 14.69 5.83 -31.56
CA TYR A 47 15.54 6.18 -30.44
C TYR A 47 16.42 4.96 -30.16
N ILE A 48 17.65 5.03 -30.67
CA ILE A 48 18.64 3.99 -30.52
C ILE A 48 19.34 4.19 -29.19
N LEU A 49 19.09 3.28 -28.25
CA LEU A 49 19.98 3.12 -27.11
C LEU A 49 21.25 2.44 -27.62
N ASP A 50 22.39 3.08 -27.39
CA ASP A 50 23.72 2.55 -27.68
C ASP A 50 24.42 2.23 -26.36
N LEU A 51 24.74 0.95 -26.16
CA LEU A 51 25.54 0.46 -25.05
C LEU A 51 26.65 -0.42 -25.62
N ASP A 52 27.89 0.06 -25.59
CA ASP A 52 29.06 -0.64 -26.12
C ASP A 52 28.90 -1.14 -27.58
N GLY A 53 28.23 -0.35 -28.43
CA GLY A 53 27.98 -0.69 -29.83
C GLY A 53 26.75 -1.56 -30.07
N LEU A 54 26.05 -1.98 -29.01
CA LEU A 54 24.74 -2.62 -29.10
C LEU A 54 23.66 -1.55 -29.28
N LYS A 55 23.06 -1.54 -30.47
CA LYS A 55 22.01 -0.60 -30.86
C LYS A 55 20.65 -1.28 -30.80
N ILE A 56 19.76 -0.78 -29.94
CA ILE A 56 18.38 -1.24 -29.86
C ILE A 56 17.40 -0.08 -30.06
N ASN A 57 16.42 -0.27 -30.95
CA ASN A 57 15.30 0.65 -31.05
C ASN A 57 14.39 0.45 -29.83
N SER A 58 14.31 1.47 -28.97
CA SER A 58 13.53 1.40 -27.74
C SER A 58 12.20 2.12 -27.78
N ARG A 59 11.71 2.47 -28.99
CA ARG A 59 10.41 3.12 -29.20
C ARG A 59 9.58 2.46 -30.30
N ASN A 60 8.36 2.02 -29.98
CA ASN A 60 7.30 1.69 -30.96
C ASN A 60 5.92 1.53 -30.29
N ALA A 61 4.90 1.19 -31.07
CA ALA A 61 3.51 1.05 -30.62
C ALA A 61 3.23 -0.20 -29.76
N THR A 62 4.17 -1.15 -29.70
CA THR A 62 4.02 -2.45 -29.04
C THR A 62 4.84 -2.56 -27.76
N ILE A 63 6.06 -2.01 -27.72
CA ILE A 63 6.97 -2.09 -26.55
C ILE A 63 6.63 -1.01 -25.51
N GLY A 64 7.22 -1.10 -24.32
CA GLY A 64 6.87 -0.26 -23.17
C GLY A 64 5.62 -0.76 -22.44
N PRO A 65 4.97 0.09 -21.61
CA PRO A 65 3.86 -0.36 -20.77
C PRO A 65 2.61 -0.73 -21.60
N SER A 66 1.82 -1.69 -21.12
CA SER A 66 0.52 -2.05 -21.68
C SER A 66 -0.49 -0.91 -21.49
N LEU A 67 -1.51 -0.86 -22.34
CA LEU A 67 -2.60 0.11 -22.18
C LEU A 67 -3.36 -0.10 -20.86
N ALA A 68 -3.55 -1.36 -20.45
CA ALA A 68 -4.14 -1.72 -19.17
C ALA A 68 -3.29 -1.25 -17.98
N HIS A 69 -1.95 -1.33 -18.05
CA HIS A 69 -1.08 -0.75 -17.02
C HIS A 69 -1.27 0.77 -16.91
N ILE A 70 -1.24 1.50 -18.03
CA ILE A 70 -1.44 2.96 -18.04
C ILE A 70 -2.81 3.33 -17.45
N ARG A 71 -3.88 2.66 -17.89
CA ARG A 71 -5.24 2.91 -17.39
C ARG A 71 -5.35 2.64 -15.90
N ARG A 72 -4.81 1.51 -15.42
CA ARG A 72 -4.79 1.17 -13.98
C ARG A 72 -4.05 2.23 -13.18
N ALA A 73 -2.87 2.65 -13.64
CA ALA A 73 -2.09 3.71 -13.00
C ALA A 73 -2.86 5.03 -12.85
N LEU A 74 -3.56 5.45 -13.90
CA LEU A 74 -4.36 6.66 -13.89
C LEU A 74 -5.54 6.56 -12.90
N LEU A 75 -6.32 5.48 -12.98
CA LEU A 75 -7.47 5.28 -12.10
C LEU A 75 -7.04 5.12 -10.64
N PHE A 76 -5.98 4.34 -10.41
CA PHE A 76 -5.34 4.18 -9.10
C PHE A 76 -5.00 5.56 -8.55
N ALA A 77 -4.18 6.36 -9.23
CA ALA A 77 -3.73 7.60 -8.64
C ALA A 77 -4.85 8.63 -8.43
N TYR A 78 -5.87 8.67 -9.30
CA TYR A 78 -7.06 9.48 -9.07
C TYR A 78 -7.69 9.13 -7.73
N LEU A 79 -8.06 7.87 -7.55
CA LEU A 79 -8.79 7.42 -6.37
C LEU A 79 -7.90 7.41 -5.11
N GLN A 80 -6.58 7.31 -5.25
CA GLN A 80 -5.63 7.49 -4.14
C GLN A 80 -5.51 8.95 -3.68
N GLY A 81 -6.05 9.91 -4.45
CA GLY A 81 -6.13 11.31 -4.04
C GLY A 81 -5.23 12.26 -4.81
N ALA A 82 -4.55 11.82 -5.88
CA ALA A 82 -3.70 12.69 -6.68
C ALA A 82 -4.50 13.90 -7.21
N SER A 83 -3.88 15.08 -7.16
CA SER A 83 -4.48 16.34 -7.61
C SER A 83 -4.27 16.58 -9.10
N PHE A 84 -3.16 16.09 -9.64
CA PHE A 84 -2.78 16.25 -11.05
C PHE A 84 -2.07 14.99 -11.55
N PHE A 85 -2.22 14.73 -12.84
CA PHE A 85 -1.44 13.74 -13.57
C PHE A 85 -0.37 14.44 -14.39
N HIS A 86 0.87 13.98 -14.27
CA HIS A 86 1.99 14.50 -15.04
C HIS A 86 2.59 13.39 -15.89
N PRO A 87 2.24 13.28 -17.18
CA PRO A 87 2.98 12.43 -18.10
C PRO A 87 4.37 13.02 -18.34
N GLU A 88 5.42 12.20 -18.21
CA GLU A 88 6.81 12.59 -18.51
C GLU A 88 6.96 13.18 -19.93
N GLN A 89 6.17 12.68 -20.88
CA GLN A 89 6.14 13.12 -22.28
C GLN A 89 4.70 13.21 -22.79
N GLY A 90 4.23 14.43 -23.10
CA GLY A 90 2.87 14.66 -23.60
C GLY A 90 2.64 14.32 -25.08
N TYR A 91 3.69 14.39 -25.90
CA TYR A 91 3.58 14.10 -27.35
C TYR A 91 3.22 12.63 -27.62
N ASN A 92 3.59 11.72 -26.73
CA ASN A 92 3.26 10.30 -26.80
C ASN A 92 1.76 10.01 -26.70
N LEU A 93 0.92 11.00 -26.36
CA LEU A 93 -0.54 10.85 -26.29
C LEU A 93 -1.23 11.04 -27.65
N PHE A 94 -0.49 11.50 -28.66
CA PHE A 94 -1.04 11.83 -29.97
C PHE A 94 -0.46 10.91 -31.05
N ASP A 95 -1.19 10.74 -32.14
CA ASP A 95 -0.68 10.12 -33.37
C ASP A 95 0.01 11.16 -34.28
N THR A 96 0.50 10.72 -35.44
CA THR A 96 1.18 11.59 -36.41
C THR A 96 0.28 12.69 -37.01
N ASN A 97 -1.04 12.58 -36.86
CA ASN A 97 -2.01 13.57 -37.32
C ASN A 97 -2.46 14.53 -36.20
N GLY A 98 -1.85 14.43 -35.01
CA GLY A 98 -2.22 15.21 -33.84
C GLY A 98 -3.54 14.78 -33.19
N GLN A 99 -4.09 13.62 -33.54
CA GLN A 99 -5.26 13.05 -32.87
C GLN A 99 -4.84 12.24 -31.65
N LEU A 100 -5.71 12.09 -30.65
CA LEU A 100 -5.40 11.22 -29.52
C LEU A 100 -5.19 9.78 -30.00
N ASN A 101 -4.06 9.20 -29.63
CA ASN A 101 -3.82 7.77 -29.79
C ASN A 101 -4.38 7.01 -28.58
N GLN A 102 -4.08 5.73 -28.47
CA GLN A 102 -4.66 4.87 -27.44
C GLN A 102 -4.17 5.16 -26.03
N MET A 103 -2.94 5.66 -25.86
CA MET A 103 -2.52 6.20 -24.57
C MET A 103 -3.29 7.49 -24.27
N GLY A 104 -3.38 8.40 -25.24
CA GLY A 104 -4.15 9.63 -25.11
C GLY A 104 -5.60 9.38 -24.72
N TRP A 105 -6.20 8.32 -25.24
CA TRP A 105 -7.56 7.94 -24.87
C TRP A 105 -7.69 7.38 -23.44
N SER A 106 -6.69 6.68 -22.90
CA SER A 106 -6.68 6.31 -21.48
C SER A 106 -6.69 7.54 -20.56
N TYR A 107 -5.97 8.60 -20.96
CA TYR A 107 -6.00 9.89 -20.26
C TYR A 107 -7.37 10.57 -20.40
N ASP A 108 -7.96 10.56 -21.60
CA ASP A 108 -9.30 11.10 -21.83
C ASP A 108 -10.38 10.37 -21.02
N GLU A 109 -10.33 9.03 -20.94
CA GLU A 109 -11.21 8.24 -20.05
C GLU A 109 -11.07 8.69 -18.59
N MET A 110 -9.85 8.84 -18.10
CA MET A 110 -9.61 9.31 -16.73
C MET A 110 -10.16 10.74 -16.51
N LEU A 111 -9.98 11.65 -17.48
CA LEU A 111 -10.52 13.01 -17.39
C LEU A 111 -12.05 13.02 -17.36
N ARG A 112 -12.70 12.18 -18.17
CA ARG A 112 -14.17 12.04 -18.17
C ARG A 112 -14.68 11.46 -16.86
N LEU A 113 -14.05 10.42 -16.34
CA LEU A 113 -14.39 9.84 -15.03
C LEU A 113 -14.21 10.86 -13.90
N ALA A 114 -13.09 11.57 -13.87
CA ALA A 114 -12.84 12.59 -12.85
C ALA A 114 -13.84 13.76 -12.94
N THR A 115 -14.27 14.12 -14.16
CA THR A 115 -15.28 15.16 -14.39
C THR A 115 -16.68 14.70 -13.96
N LYS A 116 -17.04 13.45 -14.25
CA LYS A 116 -18.34 12.85 -13.88
C LYS A 116 -18.46 12.58 -12.39
N HIS A 117 -17.36 12.14 -11.76
CA HIS A 117 -17.31 11.76 -10.36
C HIS A 117 -16.26 12.58 -9.58
N PRO A 118 -16.37 13.93 -9.53
CA PRO A 118 -15.35 14.80 -8.95
C PRO A 118 -15.18 14.60 -7.44
N ASN A 119 -16.27 14.21 -6.77
CA ASN A 119 -16.21 13.78 -5.39
C ASN A 119 -15.87 12.29 -5.32
N ARG A 120 -14.58 11.96 -5.34
CA ARG A 120 -14.10 10.58 -5.14
C ARG A 120 -14.08 10.10 -3.69
N GLY A 121 -14.44 10.95 -2.72
CA GLY A 121 -14.26 10.68 -1.30
C GLY A 121 -12.79 10.71 -0.85
N VAL A 122 -12.57 10.37 0.41
CA VAL A 122 -11.24 10.34 1.05
C VAL A 122 -10.83 8.88 1.26
N ILE A 123 -9.70 8.45 0.69
CA ILE A 123 -9.21 7.08 0.89
C ILE A 123 -8.99 6.74 2.37
N ASN A 124 -9.50 5.60 2.82
CA ASN A 124 -9.43 5.12 4.20
C ASN A 124 -8.10 4.40 4.47
N THR A 125 -7.16 5.11 5.06
CA THR A 125 -5.84 4.57 5.44
C THR A 125 -5.66 4.69 6.95
N PRO A 126 -6.23 3.78 7.73
CA PRO A 126 -6.35 3.93 9.17
C PRO A 126 -5.03 3.72 9.94
N VAL A 127 -3.96 3.28 9.25
CA VAL A 127 -2.66 3.07 9.87
C VAL A 127 -1.65 4.07 9.32
N ALA A 128 -1.16 4.95 10.17
CA ALA A 128 0.01 5.77 9.88
C ALA A 128 1.29 5.03 10.26
N ILE A 129 2.26 5.04 9.36
CA ILE A 129 3.64 4.65 9.61
C ILE A 129 4.42 5.91 9.93
N LEU A 130 5.02 5.97 11.12
CA LEU A 130 5.85 7.10 11.52
C LEU A 130 7.33 6.73 11.32
N LEU A 131 8.00 7.46 10.43
CA LEU A 131 9.44 7.35 10.18
C LEU A 131 10.18 8.59 10.70
N ASP A 132 11.49 8.50 10.85
CA ASP A 132 12.33 9.68 10.98
C ASP A 132 12.30 10.52 9.69
N LYS A 133 12.25 11.86 9.82
CA LYS A 133 12.28 12.78 8.65
C LYS A 133 13.46 12.57 7.71
N ALA A 134 14.59 12.13 8.22
CA ALA A 134 15.81 11.89 7.47
C ALA A 134 16.11 10.39 7.31
N HIS A 135 15.08 9.54 7.30
CA HIS A 135 15.23 8.08 7.22
C HIS A 135 16.10 7.63 6.04
N GLY A 136 16.07 8.31 4.89
CA GLY A 136 16.91 7.99 3.74
C GLY A 136 16.69 6.63 3.09
N TRP A 137 15.80 5.81 3.66
CA TRP A 137 15.37 4.54 3.11
C TRP A 137 14.73 4.74 1.75
N ASP A 138 15.29 4.01 0.78
CA ASP A 138 14.73 3.81 -0.54
C ASP A 138 14.93 2.33 -0.85
N LYS A 139 13.83 1.68 -1.23
CA LYS A 139 13.83 0.25 -1.51
C LYS A 139 14.62 -0.09 -2.78
N TYR A 140 14.64 0.81 -3.76
CA TYR A 140 15.28 0.57 -5.06
C TYR A 140 16.11 1.76 -5.49
N THR A 141 17.39 1.72 -5.11
CA THR A 141 18.38 2.67 -5.63
C THR A 141 19.23 2.01 -6.72
N TYR A 142 19.81 2.84 -7.60
CA TYR A 142 20.72 2.37 -8.65
C TYR A 142 21.97 1.67 -8.08
N ASN A 143 22.37 1.95 -6.83
CA ASN A 143 23.52 1.32 -6.17
C ASN A 143 23.14 0.22 -5.16
N GLY A 144 21.95 -0.38 -5.32
CA GLY A 144 21.40 -1.42 -4.44
C GLY A 144 20.71 -0.85 -3.20
N MET A 145 20.17 -1.69 -2.32
CA MET A 145 19.54 -1.21 -1.08
C MET A 145 20.56 -0.53 -0.17
N ARG A 146 20.54 0.81 -0.17
CA ARG A 146 21.46 1.68 0.58
C ARG A 146 20.71 2.91 1.05
N LEU A 147 20.99 3.32 2.28
CA LEU A 147 20.54 4.61 2.78
C LEU A 147 21.13 5.74 1.93
N TRP A 148 20.24 6.62 1.44
CA TRP A 148 20.60 7.75 0.58
C TRP A 148 21.46 7.35 -0.63
N ASP A 149 21.31 6.12 -1.15
CA ASP A 149 22.14 5.58 -2.25
C ASP A 149 23.66 5.52 -1.92
N LYS A 150 24.05 5.63 -0.64
CA LYS A 150 25.47 5.68 -0.23
C LYS A 150 25.85 4.70 0.88
N LYS A 151 25.07 4.63 1.96
CA LYS A 151 25.44 3.88 3.17
C LYS A 151 24.75 2.51 3.20
N PRO A 152 25.40 1.45 3.73
CA PRO A 152 24.72 0.19 4.01
C PRO A 152 23.52 0.42 4.92
N LEU A 153 22.49 -0.43 4.80
CA LEU A 153 21.39 -0.46 5.76
C LEU A 153 21.91 -1.01 7.10
N GLU A 154 21.53 -0.36 8.20
CA GLU A 154 21.68 -0.89 9.54
C GLU A 154 20.38 -1.58 9.99
N ARG A 155 20.41 -2.31 11.09
CA ARG A 155 19.25 -3.03 11.64
C ARG A 155 17.96 -2.17 11.73
N PRO A 156 17.95 -0.92 12.23
CA PRO A 156 16.75 -0.08 12.16
C PRO A 156 16.25 0.16 10.72
N ASP A 157 17.13 0.35 9.74
CA ASP A 157 16.71 0.55 8.35
C ASP A 157 16.14 -0.73 7.75
N GLN A 158 16.70 -1.87 8.13
CA GLN A 158 16.17 -3.19 7.77
C GLN A 158 14.76 -3.38 8.34
N MET A 159 14.43 -2.85 9.53
CA MET A 159 13.05 -2.86 10.03
C MET A 159 12.09 -2.22 9.04
N ILE A 160 12.46 -1.05 8.49
CA ILE A 160 11.64 -0.33 7.51
C ILE A 160 11.45 -1.22 6.27
N ASN A 161 12.54 -1.78 5.73
CA ASN A 161 12.48 -2.67 4.58
C ASN A 161 11.58 -3.90 4.81
N GLN A 162 11.80 -4.60 5.92
CA GLN A 162 11.09 -5.82 6.27
C GLN A 162 9.62 -5.55 6.59
N PHE A 163 9.30 -4.41 7.21
CA PHE A 163 7.91 -3.99 7.40
C PHE A 163 7.19 -3.85 6.06
N PHE A 164 7.77 -3.12 5.10
CA PHE A 164 7.14 -2.94 3.80
C PHE A 164 7.06 -4.24 2.99
N ASN A 165 7.96 -5.21 3.24
CA ASN A 165 7.84 -6.56 2.70
C ASN A 165 6.59 -7.30 3.23
N VAL A 166 6.28 -7.14 4.51
CA VAL A 166 5.08 -7.74 5.12
C VAL A 166 3.81 -6.98 4.71
N ALA A 167 3.82 -5.64 4.83
CA ALA A 167 2.68 -4.78 4.57
C ALA A 167 2.16 -4.89 3.13
N TYR A 168 3.04 -5.23 2.18
CA TYR A 168 2.72 -5.32 0.75
C TYR A 168 3.01 -6.68 0.17
N PHE A 169 3.05 -7.70 1.03
CA PHE A 169 2.99 -9.08 0.60
C PHE A 169 1.81 -9.30 -0.38
N PRO A 170 2.01 -10.05 -1.49
CA PRO A 170 3.14 -10.93 -1.78
C PRO A 170 4.30 -10.29 -2.54
N PHE A 171 4.40 -8.96 -2.62
CA PHE A 171 5.43 -8.27 -3.40
C PHE A 171 6.85 -8.86 -3.29
N PRO A 172 7.38 -9.19 -2.09
CA PRO A 172 8.72 -9.75 -1.97
C PRO A 172 8.94 -11.07 -2.73
N LYS A 173 7.87 -11.83 -3.00
CA LYS A 173 7.97 -13.05 -3.82
C LYS A 173 8.30 -12.77 -5.28
N ASN A 174 7.95 -11.58 -5.75
CA ASN A 174 8.19 -11.12 -7.10
C ASN A 174 9.56 -10.43 -7.22
N GLU A 175 10.24 -10.18 -6.09
CA GLU A 175 11.57 -9.59 -6.08
C GLU A 175 12.59 -10.59 -6.63
N GLY A 176 13.14 -10.29 -7.81
CA GLY A 176 14.08 -11.15 -8.53
C GLY A 176 13.51 -11.69 -9.85
N ASP A 177 12.20 -11.60 -10.05
CA ASP A 177 11.60 -11.89 -11.35
C ASP A 177 11.93 -10.77 -12.36
N ALA A 178 11.93 -11.13 -13.63
CA ALA A 178 12.13 -10.16 -14.70
C ALA A 178 10.97 -9.14 -14.69
N ALA A 179 11.29 -7.84 -14.65
CA ALA A 179 10.29 -6.79 -14.52
C ALA A 179 9.26 -6.82 -15.67
N ASN A 180 7.99 -6.91 -15.29
CA ASN A 180 6.83 -6.88 -16.17
C ASN A 180 5.71 -6.02 -15.57
N ASP A 181 4.69 -5.71 -16.36
CA ASP A 181 3.59 -4.82 -15.98
C ASP A 181 2.77 -5.29 -14.75
N LEU A 182 2.99 -6.51 -14.26
CA LEU A 182 2.30 -7.09 -13.10
C LEU A 182 3.19 -7.16 -11.87
N ASN A 183 4.37 -7.78 -12.00
CA ASN A 183 5.12 -8.30 -10.86
C ASN A 183 5.81 -7.20 -10.02
N VAL A 184 6.16 -6.08 -10.66
CA VAL A 184 6.91 -4.97 -10.04
C VAL A 184 5.98 -3.82 -9.60
N PRO A 185 5.13 -3.24 -10.46
CA PRO A 185 4.39 -2.02 -10.08
C PRO A 185 3.11 -2.29 -9.27
N PHE A 186 2.42 -3.41 -9.50
CA PHE A 186 1.05 -3.66 -9.01
C PHE A 186 0.84 -5.07 -8.44
N PRO A 187 1.60 -5.55 -7.44
CA PRO A 187 1.24 -6.79 -6.75
C PRO A 187 -0.15 -6.68 -6.10
N ASN A 188 -0.94 -7.76 -6.06
CA ASN A 188 -2.20 -7.81 -5.30
C ASN A 188 -1.90 -7.84 -3.78
N GLY A 189 -1.87 -6.67 -3.14
CA GLY A 189 -1.52 -6.55 -1.72
C GLY A 189 -2.57 -7.12 -0.77
N TYR A 190 -2.16 -8.01 0.15
CA TYR A 190 -3.05 -8.68 1.10
C TYR A 190 -3.87 -7.70 1.97
N PHE A 191 -3.21 -6.66 2.49
CA PHE A 191 -3.84 -5.67 3.36
C PHE A 191 -4.65 -4.60 2.61
N GLY A 192 -4.55 -4.54 1.28
CA GLY A 192 -5.00 -3.39 0.50
C GLY A 192 -4.20 -2.12 0.80
N ASP A 193 -4.64 -0.98 0.27
CA ASP A 193 -3.92 0.29 0.41
C ASP A 193 -4.39 1.06 1.65
N ILE A 194 -3.99 0.58 2.83
CA ILE A 194 -4.50 1.04 4.14
C ILE A 194 -3.49 1.86 4.95
N PHE A 195 -2.30 2.08 4.41
CA PHE A 195 -1.20 2.74 5.11
C PHE A 195 -0.93 4.14 4.55
N ASP A 196 -0.64 5.09 5.43
CA ASP A 196 0.04 6.34 5.08
C ASP A 196 1.42 6.38 5.71
N VAL A 197 2.37 7.03 5.06
CA VAL A 197 3.68 7.28 5.66
C VAL A 197 3.78 8.75 6.06
N LEU A 198 3.98 8.96 7.35
CA LEU A 198 4.28 10.24 7.98
C LEU A 198 5.74 10.25 8.42
N VAL A 199 6.26 11.45 8.63
CA VAL A 199 7.60 11.63 9.19
C VAL A 199 7.58 12.43 10.47
N THR A 200 8.61 12.27 11.30
CA THR A 200 8.87 13.21 12.38
C THR A 200 8.97 14.64 11.81
N SER A 201 8.31 15.57 12.47
CA SER A 201 8.13 16.94 12.01
C SER A 201 7.86 17.83 13.22
N PRO A 202 8.68 18.85 13.48
CA PRO A 202 8.50 19.72 14.64
C PRO A 202 7.21 20.56 14.57
N THR A 203 6.61 20.70 13.38
CA THR A 203 5.44 21.55 13.14
C THR A 203 4.18 20.80 12.75
N GLN A 204 4.25 19.48 12.52
CA GLN A 204 3.12 18.68 12.03
C GLN A 204 2.91 17.41 12.86
N MET A 205 3.10 17.49 14.18
CA MET A 205 2.88 16.33 15.05
C MET A 205 1.39 16.02 15.25
N ASP A 206 0.51 17.00 15.03
CA ASP A 206 -0.94 16.84 15.21
C ASP A 206 -1.61 16.00 14.13
N SER A 207 -0.93 15.77 12.99
CA SER A 207 -1.44 14.92 11.91
C SER A 207 -1.72 13.49 12.37
N LEU A 208 -1.07 13.02 13.44
CA LEU A 208 -1.31 11.68 14.00
C LEU A 208 -2.77 11.45 14.41
N GLN A 209 -3.51 12.49 14.82
CA GLN A 209 -4.90 12.34 15.28
C GLN A 209 -5.88 11.94 14.19
N ALA A 210 -5.47 12.04 12.92
CA ALA A 210 -6.28 11.57 11.79
C ALA A 210 -6.26 10.03 11.66
N TYR A 211 -5.44 9.32 12.43
CA TYR A 211 -5.20 7.89 12.29
C TYR A 211 -5.59 7.13 13.56
N PRO A 212 -6.43 6.09 13.45
CA PRO A 212 -6.70 5.16 14.55
C PRO A 212 -5.45 4.46 15.10
N ALA A 213 -4.47 4.19 14.23
CA ALA A 213 -3.23 3.50 14.59
C ALA A 213 -1.99 4.20 14.02
N VAL A 214 -0.93 4.26 14.83
CA VAL A 214 0.40 4.75 14.44
C VAL A 214 1.42 3.67 14.75
N PHE A 215 2.24 3.29 13.77
CA PHE A 215 3.31 2.31 13.91
C PHE A 215 4.66 3.00 13.69
N CYS A 216 5.53 3.05 14.70
CA CYS A 216 6.88 3.61 14.57
C CYS A 216 7.84 2.59 13.93
N LEU A 217 8.58 2.99 12.89
CA LEU A 217 9.55 2.10 12.22
C LEU A 217 10.96 2.70 12.14
N GLY A 218 11.95 1.81 12.16
CA GLY A 218 13.36 2.15 12.14
C GLY A 218 13.82 3.00 13.32
N ASP A 219 14.93 3.72 13.13
CA ASP A 219 15.48 4.63 14.12
C ASP A 219 14.69 5.96 14.11
N THR A 220 13.41 5.87 14.48
CA THR A 220 12.58 7.06 14.64
C THR A 220 13.09 7.83 15.85
N ARG A 221 13.86 8.90 15.61
CA ARG A 221 14.45 9.70 16.69
C ARG A 221 13.37 10.55 17.37
N LEU A 222 12.82 10.02 18.45
CA LEU A 222 11.80 10.67 19.27
C LEU A 222 12.47 11.52 20.35
N ASP A 223 12.28 12.83 20.30
CA ASP A 223 12.68 13.73 21.39
C ASP A 223 11.58 13.81 22.47
N ALA A 224 11.80 14.62 23.51
CA ALA A 224 10.84 14.79 24.60
C ALA A 224 9.47 15.34 24.12
N LYS A 225 9.46 16.17 23.06
CA LYS A 225 8.21 16.71 22.50
C LYS A 225 7.44 15.63 21.77
N TRP A 226 8.13 14.79 21.01
CA TRP A 226 7.54 13.62 20.36
C TRP A 226 7.01 12.62 21.38
N ALA A 227 7.75 12.34 22.45
CA ALA A 227 7.29 11.47 23.53
C ALA A 227 6.00 12.02 24.16
N GLU A 228 5.96 13.32 24.50
CA GLU A 228 4.75 13.98 25.01
C GLU A 228 3.58 13.90 24.03
N ARG A 229 3.83 14.17 22.75
CA ARG A 229 2.78 14.16 21.74
C ARG A 229 2.19 12.77 21.52
N LEU A 230 3.03 11.74 21.48
CA LEU A 230 2.61 10.35 21.33
C LEU A 230 1.83 9.86 22.55
N ARG A 231 2.25 10.22 23.77
CA ARG A 231 1.44 9.97 24.97
C ARG A 231 0.07 10.63 24.89
N LYS A 232 0.00 11.89 24.42
CA LYS A 232 -1.26 12.59 24.21
C LYS A 232 -2.13 11.90 23.16
N TYR A 233 -1.56 11.53 22.01
CA TYR A 233 -2.25 10.79 20.95
C TYR A 233 -2.88 9.50 21.48
N VAL A 234 -2.14 8.72 22.27
CA VAL A 234 -2.67 7.50 22.90
C VAL A 234 -3.77 7.84 23.91
N ASN A 235 -3.55 8.81 24.80
CA ASN A 235 -4.57 9.23 25.78
C ASN A 235 -5.90 9.63 25.12
N ASP A 236 -5.82 10.28 23.95
CA ASP A 236 -6.98 10.78 23.21
C ASP A 236 -7.71 9.68 22.40
N GLY A 237 -7.22 8.43 22.37
CA GLY A 237 -7.88 7.30 21.69
C GLY A 237 -7.02 6.54 20.69
N GLY A 238 -5.82 7.03 20.39
CA GLY A 238 -4.92 6.42 19.42
C GLY A 238 -4.34 5.08 19.87
N THR A 239 -4.10 4.18 18.91
CA THR A 239 -3.24 3.01 19.12
C THR A 239 -1.82 3.34 18.66
N LEU A 240 -0.83 3.19 19.54
CA LEU A 240 0.59 3.33 19.21
C LEU A 240 1.28 1.98 19.23
N VAL A 241 1.95 1.59 18.14
CA VAL A 241 2.86 0.45 18.11
C VAL A 241 4.29 0.95 18.14
N ILE A 242 5.06 0.48 19.14
CA ILE A 242 6.45 0.86 19.34
C ILE A 242 7.28 -0.37 19.74
N ASN A 243 8.54 -0.39 19.33
CA ASN A 243 9.51 -1.41 19.73
C ASN A 243 10.34 -0.93 20.93
N ALA A 244 10.82 -1.86 21.75
CA ALA A 244 11.68 -1.56 22.90
C ALA A 244 12.94 -0.78 22.51
N GLU A 245 13.48 -1.02 21.31
CA GLU A 245 14.63 -0.28 20.75
C GLU A 245 14.32 1.20 20.46
N GLN A 246 13.05 1.58 20.37
CA GLN A 246 12.58 2.94 20.07
C GLN A 246 12.10 3.68 21.34
N VAL A 247 12.21 3.06 22.52
CA VAL A 247 11.75 3.64 23.78
C VAL A 247 12.75 4.72 24.25
N VAL A 248 12.26 5.95 24.37
CA VAL A 248 13.04 7.12 24.80
C VAL A 248 12.59 7.64 26.17
N ALA A 249 13.38 8.58 26.73
CA ALA A 249 12.98 9.30 27.94
C ALA A 249 11.62 9.99 27.73
N GLY A 250 10.66 9.66 28.60
CA GLY A 250 9.26 10.11 28.48
C GLY A 250 8.25 9.00 28.21
N PHE A 251 8.69 7.79 27.87
CA PHE A 251 7.85 6.59 27.89
C PHE A 251 8.16 5.77 29.14
N ASP A 252 7.51 6.12 30.24
CA ASP A 252 7.73 5.47 31.54
C ASP A 252 6.94 4.15 31.70
N GLU A 253 7.19 3.45 32.81
CA GLU A 253 6.53 2.19 33.15
C GLU A 253 5.00 2.34 33.25
N SER A 254 4.47 3.51 33.61
CA SER A 254 3.03 3.75 33.70
C SER A 254 2.38 3.84 32.30
N PHE A 255 3.09 4.47 31.36
CA PHE A 255 2.67 4.58 29.97
C PHE A 255 2.79 3.25 29.24
N LEU A 256 3.93 2.56 29.35
CA LEU A 256 4.17 1.28 28.68
C LEU A 256 3.46 0.11 29.34
N GLY A 257 3.19 0.19 30.64
CA GLY A 257 2.66 -0.90 31.46
C GLY A 257 3.60 -2.09 31.58
N VAL A 258 4.90 -1.90 31.28
CA VAL A 258 5.93 -2.92 31.43
C VAL A 258 7.22 -2.29 31.95
N ARG A 259 7.94 -3.07 32.76
CA ARG A 259 9.29 -2.78 33.19
C ARG A 259 10.29 -3.47 32.25
N LEU A 260 10.99 -2.68 31.45
CA LEU A 260 12.10 -3.16 30.61
C LEU A 260 13.33 -3.42 31.48
N GLN A 261 13.95 -4.59 31.31
CA GLN A 261 15.20 -4.93 31.98
C GLN A 261 16.38 -4.68 31.06
N ASN A 262 17.53 -4.31 31.61
CA ASN A 262 18.76 -4.16 30.83
C ASN A 262 19.44 -5.52 30.60
N LYS A 263 18.70 -6.44 29.99
CA LYS A 263 19.15 -7.80 29.70
C LYS A 263 18.49 -8.30 28.42
N GLN A 264 19.33 -8.78 27.51
CA GLN A 264 18.91 -9.42 26.28
C GLN A 264 18.76 -10.93 26.50
N LYS A 265 17.76 -11.52 25.85
CA LYS A 265 17.50 -12.95 25.79
C LYS A 265 17.25 -13.34 24.33
N GLU A 266 17.14 -14.64 24.08
CA GLU A 266 16.95 -15.19 22.75
C GLU A 266 15.83 -16.24 22.74
N SER A 267 15.10 -16.30 21.63
CA SER A 267 14.19 -17.39 21.29
C SER A 267 14.14 -17.58 19.79
N ASN A 268 13.47 -18.64 19.31
CA ASN A 268 13.26 -18.94 17.90
C ASN A 268 11.78 -19.19 17.57
N GLY A 269 10.87 -18.85 18.49
CA GLY A 269 9.46 -18.95 18.20
C GLY A 269 8.62 -18.09 19.13
N VAL A 270 7.43 -17.75 18.64
CA VAL A 270 6.44 -16.91 19.28
C VAL A 270 5.16 -17.72 19.51
N VAL A 271 4.49 -17.52 20.63
CA VAL A 271 3.16 -18.03 20.93
C VAL A 271 2.23 -16.83 21.05
N CYS A 272 1.25 -16.72 20.16
CA CYS A 272 0.25 -15.66 20.15
C CYS A 272 -0.82 -15.94 21.21
N GLU A 273 -1.11 -14.98 22.10
CA GLU A 273 -2.07 -15.18 23.21
C GLU A 273 -3.53 -15.24 22.72
N ARG A 274 -3.84 -14.67 21.56
CA ARG A 274 -5.20 -14.59 21.03
C ARG A 274 -5.74 -15.94 20.59
N ASP A 275 -4.92 -16.75 19.93
CA ASP A 275 -5.30 -17.99 19.24
C ASP A 275 -4.41 -19.19 19.64
N ASN A 276 -3.43 -18.99 20.54
CA ASN A 276 -2.41 -19.97 20.91
C ASN A 276 -1.61 -20.50 19.72
N GLU A 277 -1.56 -19.75 18.61
CA GLU A 277 -0.76 -20.12 17.46
C GLU A 277 0.72 -20.05 17.82
N LYS A 278 1.44 -21.14 17.58
CA LYS A 278 2.88 -21.22 17.75
C LYS A 278 3.57 -21.03 16.42
N ILE A 279 4.34 -19.96 16.33
CA ILE A 279 5.06 -19.58 15.12
C ILE A 279 6.55 -19.75 15.37
N VAL A 280 7.16 -20.73 14.71
CA VAL A 280 8.60 -20.98 14.79
C VAL A 280 9.28 -20.30 13.60
N GLY A 281 10.38 -19.59 13.86
CA GLY A 281 11.13 -18.85 12.86
C GLY A 281 12.63 -18.91 13.12
N THR A 282 13.37 -17.96 12.55
CA THR A 282 14.79 -17.79 12.85
C THR A 282 14.99 -17.29 14.28
N PRO A 283 16.13 -17.62 14.92
CA PRO A 283 16.44 -17.08 16.22
C PRO A 283 16.43 -15.54 16.22
N PHE A 284 15.89 -14.95 17.29
CA PHE A 284 15.76 -13.51 17.45
C PHE A 284 16.17 -13.08 18.86
N PRO A 285 16.89 -11.94 19.00
CA PRO A 285 17.10 -11.32 20.28
C PRO A 285 15.86 -10.55 20.73
N TYR A 286 15.59 -10.54 22.03
CA TYR A 286 14.57 -9.70 22.63
C TYR A 286 15.01 -9.16 23.99
N GLN A 287 14.56 -7.94 24.31
CA GLN A 287 14.78 -7.35 25.62
C GLN A 287 13.88 -8.03 26.65
N GLU A 288 14.47 -8.49 27.76
CA GLU A 288 13.72 -9.04 28.88
C GLU A 288 12.81 -7.96 29.47
N ALA A 289 11.55 -8.31 29.67
CA ALA A 289 10.53 -7.39 30.13
C ALA A 289 9.55 -8.09 31.08
N THR A 290 8.99 -7.32 32.01
CA THR A 290 7.96 -7.82 32.92
C THR A 290 6.74 -6.91 32.83
N ALA A 291 5.58 -7.50 32.56
CA ALA A 291 4.31 -6.78 32.60
C ALA A 291 4.04 -6.26 34.02
N THR A 292 3.62 -5.00 34.14
CA THR A 292 3.23 -4.39 35.42
C THR A 292 1.73 -4.10 35.41
N SER A 293 1.24 -3.39 34.40
CA SER A 293 -0.18 -3.16 34.13
C SER A 293 -0.62 -3.59 32.72
N ALA A 294 0.32 -3.80 31.80
CA ALA A 294 0.02 -4.25 30.44
C ALA A 294 -0.44 -5.71 30.41
N ARG A 295 -1.32 -6.02 29.46
CA ARG A 295 -1.68 -7.40 29.11
C ARG A 295 -0.65 -7.96 28.12
N VAL A 296 -0.16 -9.17 28.35
CA VAL A 296 0.69 -9.89 27.40
C VAL A 296 -0.15 -10.31 26.18
N ILE A 297 0.36 -10.08 24.98
CA ILE A 297 -0.28 -10.50 23.71
C ILE A 297 0.55 -11.52 22.91
N ALA A 298 1.84 -11.65 23.22
CA ALA A 298 2.64 -12.75 22.72
C ALA A 298 3.78 -13.13 23.68
N ARG A 299 4.16 -14.40 23.62
CA ARG A 299 5.27 -14.98 24.39
C ARG A 299 6.33 -15.58 23.48
N ALA A 300 7.57 -15.56 23.92
CA ALA A 300 8.60 -16.42 23.35
C ALA A 300 8.31 -17.89 23.68
N SER A 301 8.93 -18.82 22.95
CA SER A 301 8.71 -20.26 23.15
C SER A 301 9.14 -20.78 24.52
N ASN A 302 9.98 -20.03 25.24
CA ASN A 302 10.39 -20.31 26.61
C ASN A 302 9.38 -19.77 27.67
N GLY A 303 8.29 -19.14 27.25
CA GLY A 303 7.24 -18.58 28.11
C GLY A 303 7.41 -17.10 28.48
N ASP A 304 8.56 -16.50 28.17
CA ASP A 304 8.83 -15.09 28.46
C ASP A 304 7.89 -14.18 27.65
N PRO A 305 7.33 -13.12 28.23
CA PRO A 305 6.46 -12.20 27.50
C PRO A 305 7.29 -11.28 26.58
N ILE A 306 6.87 -11.14 25.33
CA ILE A 306 7.62 -10.40 24.29
C ILE A 306 6.80 -9.34 23.54
N ALA A 307 5.48 -9.33 23.72
CA ALA A 307 4.63 -8.26 23.23
C ALA A 307 3.49 -7.99 24.23
N PHE A 308 3.15 -6.72 24.37
CA PHE A 308 2.29 -6.22 25.45
C PHE A 308 1.33 -5.16 24.91
N VAL A 309 0.14 -5.07 25.50
CA VAL A 309 -0.82 -3.99 25.26
C VAL A 309 -1.18 -3.35 26.59
N ASN A 310 -0.88 -2.06 26.74
CA ASN A 310 -1.30 -1.26 27.89
C ASN A 310 -2.37 -0.26 27.48
N LYS A 311 -3.46 -0.20 28.23
CA LYS A 311 -4.52 0.80 28.02
C LYS A 311 -4.13 2.09 28.71
N VAL A 312 -4.18 3.20 27.99
CA VAL A 312 -3.78 4.52 28.49
C VAL A 312 -4.78 5.55 27.99
N GLY A 313 -5.50 6.19 28.90
CA GLY A 313 -6.63 7.06 28.55
C GLY A 313 -7.69 6.30 27.76
N GLN A 314 -8.05 6.82 26.59
CA GLN A 314 -9.02 6.20 25.68
C GLN A 314 -8.38 5.28 24.63
N GLY A 315 -7.04 5.26 24.54
CA GLY A 315 -6.30 4.46 23.57
C GLY A 315 -5.44 3.40 24.23
N GLN A 316 -4.41 2.97 23.50
CA GLN A 316 -3.50 1.93 23.96
C GLN A 316 -2.12 2.03 23.32
N VAL A 317 -1.11 1.54 24.02
CA VAL A 317 0.22 1.31 23.48
C VAL A 317 0.47 -0.19 23.36
N ILE A 318 0.97 -0.60 22.20
CA ILE A 318 1.47 -1.93 21.92
C ILE A 318 3.00 -1.86 21.92
N LEU A 319 3.61 -2.49 22.92
CA LEU A 319 5.06 -2.59 23.03
C LEU A 319 5.52 -3.97 22.57
N THR A 320 6.55 -4.01 21.72
CA THR A 320 7.21 -5.24 21.29
C THR A 320 8.66 -5.24 21.76
N THR A 321 9.18 -6.39 22.22
CA THR A 321 10.55 -6.50 22.72
C THR A 321 11.54 -7.29 21.86
N PRO A 322 11.13 -8.12 20.88
CA PRO A 322 12.07 -8.62 19.88
C PRO A 322 12.69 -7.46 19.13
N SER A 323 14.02 -7.41 19.07
CA SER A 323 14.77 -6.27 18.53
C SER A 323 14.30 -5.95 17.11
N TYR A 324 13.62 -4.80 16.96
CA TYR A 324 13.00 -4.36 15.73
C TYR A 324 12.05 -5.37 15.05
N LEU A 325 11.49 -6.33 15.80
CA LEU A 325 10.65 -7.43 15.27
C LEU A 325 11.35 -8.27 14.20
N MET A 326 12.67 -8.46 14.31
CA MET A 326 13.48 -9.20 13.35
C MET A 326 14.31 -10.31 13.99
N GLY A 327 14.65 -11.33 13.20
CA GLY A 327 15.66 -12.32 13.54
C GLY A 327 17.09 -11.77 13.52
N TYR A 328 18.08 -12.60 13.88
CA TYR A 328 19.49 -12.27 13.67
C TYR A 328 19.88 -12.21 12.18
N ASP A 329 19.07 -12.81 11.32
CA ASP A 329 19.18 -12.76 9.86
C ASP A 329 18.66 -11.44 9.27
N GLU A 330 18.18 -10.50 10.11
CA GLU A 330 17.59 -9.22 9.70
C GLU A 330 16.34 -9.35 8.82
N VAL A 331 15.64 -10.49 8.92
CA VAL A 331 14.35 -10.74 8.30
C VAL A 331 13.24 -10.48 9.31
N SER A 332 12.09 -9.95 8.87
CA SER A 332 10.92 -9.80 9.74
C SER A 332 10.57 -11.14 10.38
N MET A 333 10.36 -11.14 11.69
CA MET A 333 9.73 -12.26 12.36
C MET A 333 8.31 -12.45 11.80
N PRO A 334 7.84 -13.69 11.60
CA PRO A 334 6.46 -13.96 11.19
C PRO A 334 5.40 -13.29 12.09
N TYR A 335 5.74 -13.07 13.37
CA TYR A 335 4.89 -12.34 14.32
C TYR A 335 4.53 -10.92 13.86
N MET A 336 5.36 -10.25 13.06
CA MET A 336 5.04 -8.93 12.49
C MET A 336 3.76 -8.98 11.62
N ALA A 337 3.58 -10.05 10.84
CA ALA A 337 2.37 -10.24 10.05
C ALA A 337 1.14 -10.46 10.94
N HIS A 338 1.25 -11.27 12.00
CA HIS A 338 0.18 -11.47 12.99
C HIS A 338 -0.20 -10.16 13.68
N LEU A 339 0.79 -9.39 14.11
CA LEU A 339 0.57 -8.08 14.73
C LEU A 339 -0.15 -7.13 13.77
N LEU A 340 0.23 -7.08 12.49
CA LEU A 340 -0.45 -6.25 11.49
C LEU A 340 -1.89 -6.71 11.24
N LEU A 341 -2.15 -8.02 11.18
CA LEU A 341 -3.51 -8.55 11.07
C LEU A 341 -4.38 -8.16 12.27
N GLU A 342 -3.83 -8.21 13.48
CA GLU A 342 -4.52 -7.77 14.69
C GLU A 342 -4.76 -6.25 14.70
N LEU A 343 -3.73 -5.47 14.37
CA LEU A 343 -3.78 -4.01 14.35
C LEU A 343 -4.82 -3.48 13.37
N THR A 344 -4.91 -4.10 12.19
CA THR A 344 -5.76 -3.64 11.08
C THR A 344 -7.19 -4.19 11.15
N SER A 345 -7.43 -5.16 12.03
CA SER A 345 -8.73 -5.82 12.18
C SER A 345 -9.83 -4.82 12.50
N GLY A 346 -10.87 -4.79 11.65
CA GLY A 346 -12.04 -3.93 11.84
C GLY A 346 -11.83 -2.44 11.55
N LEU A 347 -10.66 -2.02 11.06
CA LEU A 347 -10.40 -0.62 10.68
C LEU A 347 -10.93 -0.25 9.29
N GLN A 348 -11.35 -1.24 8.50
CA GLN A 348 -11.99 -1.03 7.20
C GLN A 348 -13.51 -1.24 7.30
N PRO A 349 -14.33 -0.40 6.63
CA PRO A 349 -15.79 -0.58 6.59
C PRO A 349 -16.24 -1.74 5.70
N VAL A 350 -15.31 -2.30 4.92
CA VAL A 350 -15.53 -3.37 3.94
C VAL A 350 -14.55 -4.49 4.22
N GLU A 351 -15.04 -5.73 4.26
CA GLU A 351 -14.20 -6.92 4.17
C GLU A 351 -14.09 -7.34 2.70
N VAL A 352 -12.87 -7.44 2.19
CA VAL A 352 -12.57 -7.92 0.84
C VAL A 352 -11.88 -9.27 0.95
N ARG A 353 -12.38 -10.27 0.22
CA ARG A 353 -11.78 -11.62 0.16
C ARG A 353 -11.61 -12.06 -1.28
N GLY A 354 -10.46 -12.64 -1.59
CA GLY A 354 -10.05 -13.00 -2.94
C GLY A 354 -8.73 -12.36 -3.29
N ASP A 355 -8.12 -12.82 -4.39
CA ASP A 355 -6.83 -12.33 -4.85
C ASP A 355 -7.02 -11.07 -5.71
N CYS A 356 -6.98 -9.90 -5.06
CA CYS A 356 -6.99 -8.60 -5.72
C CYS A 356 -6.31 -7.55 -4.85
N GLN A 357 -5.82 -6.48 -5.47
CA GLN A 357 -5.58 -5.24 -4.76
C GLN A 357 -6.92 -4.52 -4.52
N TYR A 358 -7.06 -3.89 -3.35
CA TYR A 358 -8.22 -3.08 -3.06
C TYR A 358 -7.90 -1.87 -2.19
N PHE A 359 -8.80 -0.89 -2.24
CA PHE A 359 -8.83 0.24 -1.33
C PHE A 359 -10.21 0.90 -1.32
N VAL A 360 -10.50 1.68 -0.27
CA VAL A 360 -11.84 2.22 -0.02
C VAL A 360 -11.76 3.74 0.16
N ASN A 361 -12.59 4.50 -0.55
CA ASN A 361 -12.75 5.93 -0.31
C ASN A 361 -14.04 6.19 0.46
N LEU A 362 -13.93 6.84 1.61
CA LEU A 362 -15.05 7.23 2.45
C LEU A 362 -15.73 8.47 1.89
N ARG A 363 -17.06 8.48 1.96
CA ARG A 363 -17.90 9.62 1.62
C ARG A 363 -18.98 9.81 2.70
N PRO A 364 -19.58 10.99 2.83
CA PRO A 364 -20.68 11.19 3.76
C PRO A 364 -21.92 10.31 3.50
N ASP A 365 -22.11 9.86 2.26
CA ASP A 365 -23.27 9.09 1.81
C ASP A 365 -22.97 7.62 1.50
N GLY A 366 -21.74 7.16 1.71
CA GLY A 366 -21.34 5.81 1.34
C GLY A 366 -19.83 5.66 1.23
N TYR A 367 -19.40 4.79 0.33
CA TYR A 367 -17.99 4.64 -0.02
C TYR A 367 -17.80 4.18 -1.45
N VAL A 368 -16.60 4.41 -1.97
CA VAL A 368 -16.15 3.88 -3.26
C VAL A 368 -15.18 2.74 -2.96
N ILE A 369 -15.49 1.53 -3.41
CA ILE A 369 -14.59 0.38 -3.30
C ILE A 369 -13.89 0.21 -4.64
N THR A 370 -12.56 0.32 -4.64
CA THR A 370 -11.75 0.00 -5.81
C THR A 370 -11.20 -1.39 -5.68
N LEU A 371 -11.35 -2.20 -6.74
CA LEU A 371 -10.78 -3.54 -6.84
C LEU A 371 -9.96 -3.62 -8.13
N SER A 372 -8.75 -4.16 -8.04
CA SER A 372 -7.87 -4.38 -9.19
C SER A 372 -7.38 -5.81 -9.19
N ASN A 373 -7.70 -6.57 -10.23
CA ASN A 373 -7.05 -7.84 -10.51
C ASN A 373 -5.78 -7.54 -11.29
N ASN A 374 -4.64 -7.59 -10.61
CA ASN A 374 -3.37 -7.33 -11.24
C ASN A 374 -2.73 -8.57 -11.87
N GLU A 375 -3.41 -9.72 -11.88
CA GLU A 375 -2.88 -10.95 -12.46
C GLU A 375 -3.30 -11.14 -13.92
N GLY A 376 -2.57 -12.01 -14.62
CA GLY A 376 -2.94 -12.55 -15.93
C GLY A 376 -2.85 -11.63 -17.14
N LEU A 377 -2.30 -10.43 -17.02
CA LEU A 377 -1.96 -9.57 -18.17
C LEU A 377 -0.46 -9.25 -18.16
N VAL A 378 0.36 -10.15 -18.67
CA VAL A 378 1.82 -10.03 -18.57
C VAL A 378 2.37 -9.28 -19.78
N LYS A 379 3.20 -8.27 -19.53
CA LYS A 379 3.97 -7.60 -20.58
C LYS A 379 5.39 -7.27 -20.12
N MET A 380 6.36 -7.75 -20.88
CA MET A 380 7.77 -7.38 -20.74
C MET A 380 8.04 -6.10 -21.53
N SER A 381 9.07 -5.33 -21.15
CA SER A 381 9.41 -4.06 -21.80
C SER A 381 9.51 -4.14 -23.33
N TYR A 382 10.04 -5.23 -23.90
CA TYR A 382 10.24 -5.39 -25.35
C TYR A 382 9.35 -6.46 -25.98
N SER A 383 8.22 -6.79 -25.36
CA SER A 383 7.32 -7.84 -25.85
C SER A 383 5.87 -7.34 -25.96
N PRO A 384 5.07 -7.90 -26.88
CA PRO A 384 3.62 -7.75 -26.83
C PRO A 384 3.07 -8.23 -25.49
N ALA A 385 1.93 -7.70 -25.05
CA ALA A 385 1.26 -8.27 -23.89
C ALA A 385 0.65 -9.64 -24.20
N ALA A 386 0.59 -10.48 -23.18
CA ALA A 386 -0.10 -11.75 -23.18
C ALA A 386 -1.16 -11.76 -22.07
N MET A 387 -2.35 -12.25 -22.40
CA MET A 387 -3.47 -12.35 -21.46
C MET A 387 -3.79 -13.82 -21.16
N ASP A 388 -3.83 -14.16 -19.89
CA ASP A 388 -4.21 -15.46 -19.36
C ASP A 388 -5.56 -15.35 -18.65
N MET A 389 -6.63 -15.71 -19.37
CA MET A 389 -8.00 -15.69 -18.84
C MET A 389 -8.23 -16.63 -17.65
N SER A 390 -7.36 -17.62 -17.42
CA SER A 390 -7.45 -18.50 -16.24
C SER A 390 -7.19 -17.75 -14.93
N LYS A 391 -6.55 -16.57 -15.00
CA LYS A 391 -6.30 -15.66 -13.88
C LYS A 391 -7.47 -14.73 -13.56
N THR A 392 -8.65 -15.03 -14.07
CA THR A 392 -9.86 -14.32 -13.66
C THR A 392 -10.12 -14.56 -12.17
N ALA A 393 -10.25 -13.49 -11.40
CA ALA A 393 -10.45 -13.55 -9.96
C ALA A 393 -11.93 -13.39 -9.58
N GLU A 394 -12.34 -14.09 -8.52
CA GLU A 394 -13.64 -13.93 -7.88
C GLU A 394 -13.44 -13.29 -6.50
N ILE A 395 -13.99 -12.09 -6.32
CA ILE A 395 -13.80 -11.27 -5.14
C ILE A 395 -15.11 -11.17 -4.37
N THR A 396 -15.10 -11.57 -3.11
CA THR A 396 -16.22 -11.41 -2.19
C THR A 396 -16.07 -10.10 -1.42
N LEU A 397 -17.11 -9.29 -1.41
CA LEU A 397 -17.23 -8.09 -0.58
C LEU A 397 -18.24 -8.34 0.53
N ARG A 398 -17.93 -7.93 1.76
CA ARG A 398 -18.90 -7.89 2.87
C ARG A 398 -18.89 -6.52 3.51
N ILE A 399 -20.08 -5.97 3.74
CA ILE A 399 -20.29 -4.67 4.36
C ILE A 399 -21.34 -4.78 5.46
N LYS A 400 -21.23 -4.02 6.54
CA LYS A 400 -22.24 -4.03 7.61
C LYS A 400 -23.43 -3.13 7.27
N ASP A 401 -23.15 -2.01 6.61
CA ASP A 401 -24.17 -1.05 6.25
C ASP A 401 -25.03 -1.55 5.09
N LYS A 402 -26.34 -1.26 5.14
CA LYS A 402 -27.26 -1.66 4.08
C LYS A 402 -26.97 -0.86 2.80
N PRO A 403 -26.62 -1.52 1.68
CA PRO A 403 -26.46 -0.86 0.40
C PRO A 403 -27.83 -0.43 -0.13
N VAL A 404 -27.93 0.82 -0.60
CA VAL A 404 -29.14 1.43 -1.16
C VAL A 404 -29.00 1.64 -2.66
N VAL A 405 -27.82 2.12 -3.08
CA VAL A 405 -27.47 2.32 -4.50
C VAL A 405 -26.10 1.72 -4.70
N THR A 406 -25.90 1.03 -5.82
CA THR A 406 -24.58 0.57 -6.25
C THR A 406 -24.37 0.94 -7.71
N GLU A 407 -23.26 1.62 -7.99
CA GLU A 407 -22.88 2.10 -9.31
C GLU A 407 -21.44 1.69 -9.61
N ASP A 408 -21.19 1.17 -10.81
CA ASP A 408 -19.85 0.99 -11.35
C ASP A 408 -19.43 2.28 -12.06
N TRP A 409 -18.47 3.02 -11.48
CA TRP A 409 -17.99 4.30 -12.03
C TRP A 409 -17.22 4.16 -13.33
N ILE A 410 -16.81 2.93 -13.68
CA ILE A 410 -16.04 2.64 -14.90
C ILE A 410 -16.96 2.33 -16.10
N GLY A 411 -18.26 2.15 -15.86
CA GLY A 411 -19.23 1.94 -16.93
C GLY A 411 -19.44 3.20 -17.77
N GLU A 412 -18.87 3.24 -18.98
CA GLU A 412 -19.04 4.33 -19.95
C GLU A 412 -19.23 3.78 -21.38
N ASP A 413 -19.56 4.67 -22.32
CA ASP A 413 -19.73 4.33 -23.73
C ASP A 413 -18.51 3.56 -24.25
N ALA A 414 -18.75 2.32 -24.66
CA ALA A 414 -17.74 1.47 -25.25
C ALA A 414 -17.12 2.17 -26.45
N ARG A 415 -15.81 2.40 -26.40
CA ARG A 415 -15.09 2.85 -27.59
C ARG A 415 -14.72 1.64 -28.44
N PRO A 416 -14.83 1.72 -29.77
CA PRO A 416 -14.49 0.61 -30.66
C PRO A 416 -12.97 0.45 -30.72
N TRP A 417 -12.40 -0.16 -29.69
CA TRP A 417 -10.98 -0.45 -29.59
C TRP A 417 -10.78 -1.96 -29.60
N SER A 418 -9.82 -2.41 -30.40
CA SER A 418 -9.25 -3.74 -30.28
C SER A 418 -7.75 -3.61 -30.20
N PHE A 419 -7.21 -3.77 -28.99
CA PHE A 419 -5.84 -4.23 -28.80
C PHE A 419 -5.96 -5.66 -28.30
N PRO A 420 -5.90 -6.65 -29.22
CA PRO A 420 -5.99 -8.05 -28.83
C PRO A 420 -5.01 -8.30 -27.68
N ASN A 421 -5.51 -8.87 -26.58
CA ASN A 421 -4.73 -9.26 -25.41
C ASN A 421 -4.23 -8.11 -24.49
N GLU A 422 -4.62 -6.86 -24.72
CA GLU A 422 -4.35 -5.74 -23.79
C GLU A 422 -5.62 -5.03 -23.30
N TRP A 423 -6.69 -5.10 -24.10
CA TRP A 423 -7.93 -4.38 -23.83
C TRP A 423 -9.13 -5.26 -24.17
N LEU A 424 -9.93 -5.59 -23.15
CA LEU A 424 -11.17 -6.32 -23.33
C LEU A 424 -12.33 -5.32 -23.42
N PRO A 425 -13.29 -5.48 -24.35
CA PRO A 425 -14.51 -4.66 -24.41
C PRO A 425 -15.23 -4.60 -23.05
N GLU A 426 -15.21 -5.71 -22.31
CA GLU A 426 -15.76 -5.87 -20.98
C GLU A 426 -15.18 -4.87 -19.98
N TYR A 427 -13.96 -4.35 -20.16
CA TYR A 427 -13.37 -3.37 -19.24
C TYR A 427 -14.11 -2.03 -19.19
N THR A 428 -14.93 -1.73 -20.20
CA THR A 428 -15.73 -0.50 -20.28
C THR A 428 -17.20 -0.73 -19.97
N GLN A 429 -17.63 -2.00 -19.91
CA GLN A 429 -19.02 -2.35 -19.63
C GLN A 429 -19.31 -2.26 -18.12
N PRO A 430 -20.43 -1.64 -17.73
CA PRO A 430 -20.83 -1.56 -16.33
C PRO A 430 -21.09 -2.96 -15.76
N LYS A 431 -20.59 -3.22 -14.56
CA LYS A 431 -20.89 -4.45 -13.80
C LYS A 431 -21.86 -4.15 -12.67
N GLN A 432 -23.02 -4.80 -12.68
CA GLN A 432 -23.98 -4.68 -11.58
C GLN A 432 -23.58 -5.58 -10.40
N LEU A 433 -23.75 -5.07 -9.18
CA LEU A 433 -23.56 -5.84 -7.96
C LEU A 433 -24.90 -6.20 -7.34
N SER A 434 -25.06 -7.47 -6.99
CA SER A 434 -26.25 -8.00 -6.32
C SER A 434 -25.90 -8.37 -4.88
N TRP A 435 -26.52 -7.70 -3.91
CA TRP A 435 -26.24 -7.87 -2.49
C TRP A 435 -27.21 -8.86 -1.84
N GLN A 436 -26.68 -9.76 -1.03
CA GLN A 436 -27.43 -10.73 -0.22
C GLN A 436 -27.14 -10.49 1.26
N GLN A 437 -28.17 -10.50 2.10
CA GLN A 437 -27.97 -10.37 3.55
C GLN A 437 -27.49 -11.70 4.14
N GLU A 438 -26.36 -11.70 4.84
CA GLU A 438 -25.73 -12.84 5.50
C GLU A 438 -25.40 -12.47 6.96
N GLY A 439 -26.31 -12.79 7.88
CA GLY A 439 -26.22 -12.39 9.29
C GLY A 439 -26.23 -10.86 9.43
N ASN A 440 -25.19 -10.30 10.05
CA ASN A 440 -25.02 -8.85 10.26
C ASN A 440 -24.33 -8.13 9.08
N TYR A 441 -24.14 -8.82 7.97
CA TYR A 441 -23.45 -8.30 6.79
C TYR A 441 -24.34 -8.38 5.55
N TYR A 442 -24.05 -7.53 4.57
CA TYR A 442 -24.48 -7.66 3.18
C TYR A 442 -23.27 -8.12 2.38
N LYS A 443 -23.46 -9.14 1.57
CA LYS A 443 -22.42 -9.78 0.78
C LYS A 443 -22.72 -9.69 -0.71
N THR A 444 -21.69 -9.49 -1.52
CA THR A 444 -21.76 -9.65 -2.97
C THR A 444 -20.46 -10.26 -3.49
N THR A 445 -20.49 -10.74 -4.72
CA THR A 445 -19.35 -11.33 -5.41
C THR A 445 -19.13 -10.64 -6.73
N VAL A 446 -17.88 -10.28 -7.01
CA VAL A 446 -17.44 -9.59 -8.22
C VAL A 446 -16.45 -10.45 -8.98
N LYS A 447 -16.68 -10.63 -10.28
CA LYS A 447 -15.72 -11.29 -11.17
C LYS A 447 -14.83 -10.22 -11.83
N LEU A 448 -13.52 -10.33 -11.63
CA LEU A 448 -12.51 -9.45 -12.23
C LEU A 448 -11.66 -10.21 -13.25
N LEU A 449 -11.73 -9.78 -14.50
CA LEU A 449 -10.91 -10.31 -15.60
C LEU A 449 -9.44 -9.94 -15.37
N PRO A 450 -8.49 -10.63 -16.04
CA PRO A 450 -7.07 -10.32 -15.93
C PRO A 450 -6.79 -8.84 -16.21
N GLY A 451 -5.94 -8.19 -15.41
CA GLY A 451 -5.59 -6.76 -15.58
C GLY A 451 -6.73 -5.75 -15.39
N GLU A 452 -7.92 -6.19 -14.94
CA GLU A 452 -9.09 -5.34 -14.78
C GLU A 452 -9.07 -4.56 -13.46
N ILE A 453 -9.39 -3.27 -13.53
CA ILE A 453 -9.65 -2.42 -12.37
C ILE A 453 -11.08 -1.88 -12.43
N ARG A 454 -11.73 -1.81 -11.27
CA ARG A 454 -13.12 -1.38 -11.08
C ARG A 454 -13.27 -0.51 -9.84
N ALA A 455 -14.18 0.47 -9.91
CA ALA A 455 -14.53 1.34 -8.80
C ALA A 455 -16.05 1.35 -8.62
N TYR A 456 -16.51 0.82 -7.49
CA TYR A 456 -17.92 0.69 -7.15
C TYR A 456 -18.31 1.71 -6.09
N PHE A 457 -19.16 2.67 -6.45
CA PHE A 457 -19.81 3.51 -5.45
C PHE A 457 -20.99 2.77 -4.83
N ILE A 458 -21.00 2.73 -3.50
CA ILE A 458 -22.04 2.09 -2.70
C ILE A 458 -22.58 3.14 -1.75
N LYS A 459 -23.81 3.59 -2.01
CA LYS A 459 -24.56 4.46 -1.10
C LYS A 459 -25.14 3.63 0.03
N THR A 460 -25.00 4.08 1.28
CA THR A 460 -25.51 3.37 2.45
C THR A 460 -26.43 4.27 3.30
N THR A 461 -27.22 3.68 4.20
CA THR A 461 -28.19 4.43 5.03
C THR A 461 -27.60 5.06 6.28
N ASN A 462 -26.40 4.68 6.73
CA ASN A 462 -25.95 4.83 8.13
C ASN A 462 -24.51 5.32 8.34
N LEU A 463 -24.00 6.28 7.56
CA LEU A 463 -22.69 6.85 7.89
C LEU A 463 -22.83 7.98 8.92
N LYS A 464 -22.56 7.65 10.19
CA LYS A 464 -21.96 8.62 11.10
C LYS A 464 -20.51 8.78 10.66
N VAL A 465 -20.21 9.80 9.87
CA VAL A 465 -18.82 10.22 9.65
C VAL A 465 -18.26 10.59 11.02
N GLN A 466 -17.32 9.80 11.53
CA GLN A 466 -16.52 10.15 12.71
C GLN A 466 -15.31 10.96 12.28
#